data_AF-A0A2V6MH35-F1
#
_entry.id   AF-A0A2V6MH35-F1
#
_cell.length_a   1.000
_cell.length_b   1.000
_cell.length_c   1.000
_cell.angle_alpha   90.00
_cell.angle_beta   90.00
_cell.angle_gamma   90.00
#
_symmetry.space_group_name_H-M   'P 1'
#
loop_
_entity.id
_entity.type
_entity.pdbx_description
1 polymer ?
#
loop_
_entity_poly.entity_id
_entity_poly.type
_entity_poly.pdbx_seq_one_letter_code
_entity_poly.pdbx_strand_id
1 'polypeptide(L)'
;MSVIPWLVLLVPLAGAVLIALVTRRAAGLSAFISVVAVSISFICSCVVFAKPEIRVAEIPWIDFGELLRVPIGFTLDSLSKTMLVLVSGVGALIHIYSLGYMRDDPGKSRYFASLSLFMFSMLGIVLANNFVMMFIFWELVGLCSYLLIGHWFERDSAADAAKKAFITNRIGDFGFMLGILMVWGATGSVVFDDIIPQLWRVTSNPTFLTICVLLIFCGAVGKSAQFPLHVWLPDAMEGPTPISALIHAATMVAAGVYMLVRVGFLVQASPDALCVIAWIGTTTAVMAALIAT
;
A
#
# COMPACT_ATOMS: atom_id res chain seq x y z
N MET A 1 13.98 15.98 16.30
CA MET A 1 13.18 15.04 15.49
C MET A 1 13.02 15.62 14.09
N SER A 2 13.13 14.81 13.04
CA SER A 2 13.07 15.32 11.66
C SER A 2 11.62 15.44 11.17
N VAL A 3 11.30 16.55 10.52
CA VAL A 3 9.99 16.80 9.87
C VAL A 3 9.95 16.23 8.45
N ILE A 4 11.10 15.87 7.87
CA ILE A 4 11.21 15.46 6.45
C ILE A 4 10.33 14.23 6.13
N PRO A 5 10.29 13.16 6.94
CA PRO A 5 9.42 12.01 6.66
C PRO A 5 7.93 12.35 6.67
N TRP A 6 7.51 13.33 7.49
CA TRP A 6 6.13 13.83 7.48
C TRP A 6 5.82 14.55 6.18
N LEU A 7 6.78 15.29 5.62
CA LEU A 7 6.59 15.92 4.30
C LEU A 7 6.46 14.88 3.19
N VAL A 8 7.26 13.81 3.23
CA VAL A 8 7.15 12.69 2.26
C VAL A 8 5.70 12.18 2.21
N LEU A 9 5.11 11.95 3.39
CA LEU A 9 3.76 11.43 3.52
C LEU A 9 2.67 12.47 3.21
N LEU A 10 2.72 13.66 3.83
CA LEU A 10 1.59 14.61 3.84
C LEU A 10 1.50 15.49 2.59
N VAL A 11 2.59 15.70 1.85
CA VAL A 11 2.57 16.58 0.68
C VAL A 11 1.64 16.05 -0.44
N PRO A 12 1.62 14.75 -0.79
CA PRO A 12 0.67 14.20 -1.77
C PRO A 12 -0.77 14.28 -1.27
N LEU A 13 -1.01 14.10 0.03
CA LEU A 13 -2.35 14.28 0.63
C LEU A 13 -2.82 15.74 0.50
N ALA A 14 -1.96 16.70 0.85
CA ALA A 14 -2.26 18.11 0.70
C ALA A 14 -2.57 18.48 -0.75
N GLY A 15 -1.81 17.92 -1.70
CA GLY A 15 -2.09 18.04 -3.13
C GLY A 15 -3.47 17.49 -3.50
N ALA A 16 -3.79 16.26 -3.08
CA ALA A 16 -5.09 15.63 -3.34
C ALA A 16 -6.26 16.45 -2.79
N VAL A 17 -6.15 16.93 -1.54
CA VAL A 17 -7.19 17.75 -0.88
C VAL A 17 -7.35 19.10 -1.56
N LEU A 18 -6.25 19.78 -1.91
CA LEU A 18 -6.28 21.06 -2.61
C LEU A 18 -6.92 20.93 -4.00
N ILE A 19 -6.68 19.81 -4.68
CA ILE A 19 -7.33 19.52 -5.97
C ILE A 19 -8.82 19.27 -5.79
N ALA A 20 -9.19 18.40 -4.84
CA ALA A 20 -10.59 18.02 -4.62
C ALA A 20 -11.47 19.20 -4.20
N LEU A 21 -10.95 20.07 -3.32
CA LEU A 21 -11.73 21.17 -2.73
C LEU A 21 -11.63 22.49 -3.49
N VAL A 22 -10.45 22.84 -4.01
CA VAL A 22 -10.17 24.19 -4.52
C VAL A 22 -10.02 24.20 -6.03
N THR A 23 -9.12 23.38 -6.58
CA THR A 23 -8.73 23.49 -8.00
C THR A 23 -9.49 22.57 -8.94
N ARG A 24 -10.54 21.87 -8.47
CA ARG A 24 -11.32 20.90 -9.26
C ARG A 24 -11.75 21.42 -10.64
N ARG A 25 -12.08 22.70 -10.76
CA ARG A 25 -12.50 23.35 -12.03
C ARG A 25 -11.34 23.76 -12.95
N ALA A 26 -10.10 23.78 -12.45
CA ALA A 26 -8.91 24.23 -13.15
C ALA A 26 -7.95 23.06 -13.43
N ALA A 27 -8.30 22.25 -14.43
CA ALA A 27 -7.63 20.97 -14.70
C ALA A 27 -6.10 21.06 -14.91
N GLY A 28 -5.61 22.14 -15.54
CA GLY A 28 -4.18 22.37 -15.72
C GLY A 28 -3.46 22.67 -14.39
N LEU A 29 -4.08 23.47 -13.52
CA LEU A 29 -3.54 23.78 -12.20
C LEU A 29 -3.57 22.56 -11.28
N SER A 30 -4.63 21.75 -11.35
CA SER A 30 -4.72 20.49 -10.57
C SER A 30 -3.60 19.52 -10.93
N ALA A 31 -3.34 19.35 -12.23
CA ALA A 31 -2.28 18.49 -12.71
C ALA A 31 -0.89 19.00 -12.25
N PHE A 32 -0.66 20.31 -12.33
CA PHE A 32 0.58 20.94 -11.86
C PHE A 32 0.80 20.75 -10.35
N ILE A 33 -0.22 21.01 -9.53
CA ILE A 33 -0.17 20.82 -8.07
C ILE A 33 0.21 19.37 -7.72
N SER A 34 -0.44 18.41 -8.39
CA SER A 34 -0.21 16.99 -8.17
C SER A 34 1.23 16.57 -8.49
N VAL A 35 1.75 17.00 -9.65
CA VAL A 35 3.13 16.70 -10.09
C VAL A 35 4.15 17.33 -9.15
N VAL A 36 3.96 18.59 -8.75
CA VAL A 36 4.86 19.28 -7.81
C VAL A 36 4.84 18.60 -6.45
N ALA A 37 3.65 18.23 -5.94
CA ALA A 37 3.52 17.56 -4.65
C ALA A 37 4.32 16.24 -4.62
N VAL A 38 4.15 15.38 -5.62
CA VAL A 38 4.87 14.10 -5.66
C VAL A 38 6.37 14.27 -5.93
N SER A 39 6.75 15.29 -6.71
CA SER A 39 8.17 15.62 -6.94
C SER A 39 8.86 16.05 -5.63
N ILE A 40 8.17 16.84 -4.79
CA ILE A 40 8.66 17.20 -3.46
C ILE A 40 8.82 15.95 -2.59
N SER A 41 7.83 15.05 -2.57
CA SER A 41 7.93 13.78 -1.84
C SER A 41 9.09 12.91 -2.31
N PHE A 42 9.38 12.88 -3.62
CA PHE A 42 10.54 12.17 -4.15
C PHE A 42 11.87 12.79 -3.69
N ILE A 43 12.02 14.10 -3.80
CA ILE A 43 13.22 14.81 -3.32
C ILE A 43 13.41 14.55 -1.81
N CYS A 44 12.36 14.68 -1.01
CA CYS A 44 12.40 14.38 0.41
C CYS A 44 12.76 12.91 0.69
N SER A 45 12.27 11.96 -0.13
CA SER A 45 12.61 10.54 -0.02
C SER A 45 14.09 10.28 -0.31
N CYS A 46 14.67 10.93 -1.32
CA CYS A 46 16.11 10.87 -1.61
C CYS A 46 16.94 11.45 -0.45
N VAL A 47 16.49 12.54 0.17
CA VAL A 47 17.15 13.11 1.36
C VAL A 47 17.06 12.16 2.55
N VAL A 48 15.93 11.47 2.73
CA VAL A 48 15.75 10.45 3.78
C VAL A 48 16.66 9.25 3.54
N PHE A 49 16.82 8.82 2.29
CA PHE A 49 17.70 7.72 1.90
C PHE A 49 19.18 8.04 2.15
N ALA A 50 19.62 9.26 1.81
CA ALA A 50 21.01 9.69 1.96
C ALA A 50 21.47 9.84 3.43
N LYS A 51 20.54 9.98 4.38
CA LYS A 51 20.87 10.13 5.80
C LYS A 51 20.90 8.78 6.52
N PRO A 52 21.98 8.46 7.27
CA PRO A 52 22.12 7.18 7.95
C PRO A 52 21.08 6.98 9.05
N GLU A 53 20.90 7.97 9.94
CA GLU A 53 19.89 7.91 11.00
C GLU A 53 18.92 9.09 10.92
N ILE A 54 17.62 8.78 10.94
CA ILE A 54 16.55 9.76 11.09
C ILE A 54 15.60 9.26 12.16
N ARG A 55 15.54 9.96 13.28
CA ARG A 55 14.53 9.74 14.31
C ARG A 55 13.36 10.68 14.11
N VAL A 56 12.16 10.10 14.06
CA VAL A 56 10.89 10.79 13.92
C VAL A 56 10.15 10.73 15.25
N ALA A 57 9.39 11.78 15.56
CA ALA A 57 8.50 11.77 16.71
C ALA A 57 7.37 10.76 16.47
N GLU A 58 7.17 9.85 17.41
CA GLU A 58 5.93 9.07 17.48
C GLU A 58 4.85 9.93 18.11
N ILE A 59 3.70 10.01 17.46
CA ILE A 59 2.54 10.74 17.96
C ILE A 59 1.52 9.70 18.46
N PRO A 60 1.08 9.74 19.73
CA PRO A 60 0.03 8.84 20.19
C PRO A 60 -1.26 9.13 19.43
N TRP A 61 -1.89 8.11 18.83
CA TRP A 61 -3.14 8.26 18.09
C TRP A 61 -4.33 7.61 18.80
N ILE A 62 -4.21 6.33 19.15
CA ILE A 62 -5.18 5.63 19.99
C ILE A 62 -4.45 5.12 21.22
N ASP A 63 -4.94 5.49 22.41
CA ASP A 63 -4.38 5.07 23.69
C ASP A 63 -5.53 4.68 24.63
N PHE A 64 -5.68 3.38 24.84
CA PHE A 64 -6.60 2.79 25.82
C PHE A 64 -5.83 2.23 27.02
N GLY A 65 -4.72 2.88 27.42
CA GLY A 65 -3.88 2.47 28.53
C GLY A 65 -3.18 1.15 28.24
N GLU A 66 -3.26 0.19 29.17
CA GLU A 66 -2.59 -1.12 29.03
C GLU A 66 -3.23 -2.04 27.98
N LEU A 67 -4.44 -1.74 27.49
CA LEU A 67 -5.18 -2.63 26.59
C LEU A 67 -4.71 -2.53 25.13
N LEU A 68 -4.52 -1.30 24.63
CA LEU A 68 -4.15 -1.05 23.24
C LEU A 68 -3.51 0.33 23.10
N ARG A 69 -2.30 0.35 22.55
CA ARG A 69 -1.58 1.56 22.17
C ARG A 69 -1.25 1.52 20.68
N VAL A 70 -1.76 2.49 19.93
CA VAL A 70 -1.50 2.65 18.50
C VAL A 70 -0.89 4.04 18.28
N PRO A 71 0.45 4.15 18.18
CA PRO A 71 1.10 5.38 17.77
C PRO A 71 1.04 5.56 16.25
N ILE A 72 1.03 6.81 15.78
CA ILE A 72 1.49 7.15 14.43
C ILE A 72 3.00 7.34 14.54
N GLY A 73 3.73 6.30 14.15
CA GLY A 73 5.19 6.31 14.10
C GLY A 73 5.70 5.80 12.76
N PHE A 74 6.97 6.12 12.45
CA PHE A 74 7.59 5.75 11.18
C PHE A 74 8.76 4.80 11.37
N THR A 75 8.76 3.69 10.64
CA THR A 75 9.92 2.80 10.54
C THR A 75 10.76 3.19 9.33
N LEU A 76 11.96 3.73 9.58
CA LEU A 76 12.91 4.20 8.56
C LEU A 76 14.18 3.33 8.52
N ASP A 77 13.99 2.04 8.27
CA ASP A 77 15.10 1.12 8.03
C ASP A 77 15.50 1.07 6.54
N SER A 78 16.50 0.27 6.21
CA SER A 78 17.01 0.15 4.83
C SER A 78 15.93 -0.29 3.82
N LEU A 79 14.98 -1.13 4.25
CA LEU A 79 13.87 -1.58 3.41
C LEU A 79 12.90 -0.44 3.13
N SER A 80 12.43 0.27 4.16
CA SER A 80 11.53 1.42 4.00
C SER A 80 12.17 2.52 3.18
N LYS A 81 13.43 2.88 3.45
CA LYS A 81 14.14 3.94 2.71
C LYS A 81 14.25 3.61 1.23
N THR A 82 14.59 2.37 0.89
CA THR A 82 14.66 1.92 -0.51
C THR A 82 13.29 2.01 -1.18
N MET A 83 12.25 1.49 -0.52
CA MET A 83 10.89 1.53 -1.06
C MET A 83 10.33 2.95 -1.18
N LEU A 84 10.66 3.87 -0.27
CA LEU A 84 10.27 5.28 -0.37
C LEU A 84 10.78 5.91 -1.67
N VAL A 85 12.06 5.74 -1.98
CA VAL A 85 12.66 6.29 -3.21
C VAL A 85 12.05 5.63 -4.44
N LEU A 86 11.83 4.31 -4.42
CA LEU A 86 11.25 3.58 -5.54
C LEU A 86 9.81 4.02 -5.81
N VAL A 87 8.95 4.02 -4.78
CA VAL A 87 7.53 4.39 -4.90
C VAL A 87 7.39 5.85 -5.32
N SER A 88 8.08 6.77 -4.64
CA SER A 88 7.98 8.21 -4.97
C SER A 88 8.61 8.55 -6.31
N GLY A 89 9.69 7.87 -6.71
CA GLY A 89 10.35 8.08 -8.00
C GLY A 89 9.52 7.60 -9.18
N VAL A 90 9.06 6.35 -9.14
CA VAL A 90 8.15 5.82 -10.17
C VAL A 90 6.84 6.59 -10.17
N GLY A 91 6.31 6.93 -8.99
CA GLY A 91 5.14 7.79 -8.83
C GLY A 91 5.30 9.14 -9.53
N ALA A 92 6.43 9.83 -9.33
CA ALA A 92 6.70 11.12 -9.97
C ALA A 92 6.75 11.01 -11.50
N LEU A 93 7.43 9.98 -12.04
CA LEU A 93 7.47 9.72 -13.49
C LEU A 93 6.08 9.48 -14.06
N ILE A 94 5.23 8.73 -13.36
CA ILE A 94 3.85 8.45 -13.77
C ILE A 94 3.00 9.72 -13.73
N HIS A 95 3.18 10.58 -12.73
CA HIS A 95 2.50 11.87 -12.67
C HIS A 95 2.89 12.76 -13.86
N ILE A 96 4.17 12.81 -14.21
CA ILE A 96 4.67 13.57 -15.37
C ILE A 96 4.10 12.98 -16.67
N TYR A 97 4.15 11.66 -16.85
CA TYR A 97 3.59 10.99 -18.03
C TYR A 97 2.08 11.24 -18.17
N SER A 98 1.36 11.27 -17.05
CA SER A 98 -0.08 11.54 -17.00
C SER A 98 -0.46 12.94 -17.50
N LEU A 99 0.46 13.93 -17.48
CA LEU A 99 0.20 15.27 -18.01
C LEU A 99 -0.11 15.22 -19.52
N GLY A 100 0.64 14.39 -20.25
CA GLY A 100 0.45 14.19 -21.69
C GLY A 100 -0.72 13.26 -21.97
N TYR A 101 -0.79 12.13 -21.26
CA TYR A 101 -1.81 11.10 -21.51
C TYR A 101 -3.24 11.62 -21.25
N MET A 102 -3.46 12.34 -20.14
CA MET A 102 -4.79 12.84 -19.76
C MET A 102 -5.10 14.23 -20.35
N ARG A 103 -4.32 14.72 -21.34
CA ARG A 103 -4.37 16.12 -21.80
C ARG A 103 -5.77 16.58 -22.18
N ASP A 104 -6.52 15.75 -22.89
CA ASP A 104 -7.84 16.10 -23.43
C ASP A 104 -8.98 15.46 -22.64
N ASP A 105 -8.69 14.80 -21.51
CA ASP A 105 -9.70 14.15 -20.68
C ASP A 105 -10.43 15.16 -19.76
N PRO A 106 -11.78 15.19 -19.77
CA PRO A 106 -12.56 16.12 -18.95
C PRO A 106 -12.47 15.82 -17.44
N GLY A 107 -12.16 14.58 -17.06
CA GLY A 107 -12.00 14.09 -15.70
C GLY A 107 -10.61 14.30 -15.10
N LYS A 108 -9.70 15.01 -15.79
CA LYS A 108 -8.30 15.21 -15.39
C LYS A 108 -8.10 15.63 -13.93
N SER A 109 -8.86 16.59 -13.41
CA SER A 109 -8.71 17.03 -12.01
C SER A 109 -9.00 15.91 -11.00
N ARG A 110 -10.05 15.12 -11.24
CA ARG A 110 -10.40 13.97 -10.40
C ARG A 110 -9.31 12.92 -10.47
N TYR A 111 -8.81 12.63 -11.67
CA TYR A 111 -7.71 11.70 -11.88
C TYR A 111 -6.49 12.06 -11.02
N PHE A 112 -6.00 13.31 -11.12
CA PHE A 112 -4.81 13.73 -10.36
C PHE A 112 -5.05 13.79 -8.84
N ALA A 113 -6.27 14.11 -8.38
CA ALA A 113 -6.61 14.00 -6.96
C ALA A 113 -6.52 12.55 -6.46
N SER A 114 -7.14 11.62 -7.18
CA SER A 114 -7.11 10.19 -6.85
C SER A 114 -5.69 9.61 -6.94
N LEU A 115 -4.90 10.05 -7.92
CA LEU A 115 -3.51 9.63 -8.11
C LEU A 115 -2.61 10.10 -6.96
N SER A 116 -2.76 11.35 -6.50
CA SER A 116 -2.03 11.86 -5.33
C SER A 116 -2.48 11.21 -4.02
N LEU A 117 -3.77 10.90 -3.87
CA LEU A 117 -4.28 10.16 -2.72
C LEU A 117 -3.71 8.73 -2.70
N PHE A 118 -3.60 8.09 -3.87
CA PHE A 118 -2.95 6.80 -4.01
C PHE A 118 -1.49 6.85 -3.56
N MET A 119 -0.75 7.90 -3.95
CA MET A 119 0.64 8.11 -3.50
C MET A 119 0.76 8.28 -1.99
N PHE A 120 -0.11 9.09 -1.38
CA PHE A 120 -0.19 9.20 0.08
C PHE A 120 -0.42 7.84 0.74
N SER A 121 -1.34 7.06 0.19
CA SER A 121 -1.68 5.73 0.72
C SER A 121 -0.49 4.78 0.66
N MET A 122 0.14 4.67 -0.50
CA MET A 122 1.28 3.76 -0.69
C MET A 122 2.49 4.16 0.16
N LEU A 123 2.82 5.46 0.23
CA LEU A 123 3.89 5.95 1.10
C LEU A 123 3.57 5.71 2.58
N GLY A 124 2.30 5.77 2.97
CA GLY A 124 1.83 5.43 4.30
C GLY A 124 2.05 3.95 4.66
N ILE A 125 1.80 3.02 3.74
CA ILE A 125 2.12 1.58 3.93
C ILE A 125 3.62 1.41 4.18
N VAL A 126 4.47 2.07 3.38
CA VAL A 126 5.93 1.96 3.51
C VAL A 126 6.42 2.52 4.85
N LEU A 127 5.85 3.62 5.31
CA LEU A 127 6.28 4.26 6.56
C LEU A 127 5.73 3.59 7.82
N ALA A 128 4.66 2.81 7.74
CA ALA A 128 3.97 2.26 8.90
C ALA A 128 4.89 1.44 9.82
N ASN A 129 4.90 1.78 11.12
CA ASN A 129 5.61 1.03 12.17
C ASN A 129 4.73 0.02 12.92
N ASN A 130 3.45 -0.06 12.58
CA ASN A 130 2.49 -0.93 13.23
C ASN A 130 1.43 -1.43 12.24
N PHE A 131 0.80 -2.55 12.59
CA PHE A 131 -0.20 -3.21 11.76
C PHE A 131 -1.44 -2.35 11.48
N VAL A 132 -1.91 -1.57 12.46
CA VAL A 132 -3.13 -0.77 12.30
C VAL A 132 -2.92 0.36 11.30
N MET A 133 -1.81 1.10 11.44
CA MET A 133 -1.43 2.13 10.47
C MET A 133 -1.26 1.53 9.07
N MET A 134 -0.57 0.39 8.97
CA MET A 134 -0.42 -0.32 7.70
C MET A 134 -1.79 -0.68 7.10
N PHE A 135 -2.71 -1.25 7.89
CA PHE A 135 -4.04 -1.65 7.44
C PHE A 135 -4.90 -0.46 6.99
N ILE A 136 -4.84 0.68 7.67
CA ILE A 136 -5.57 1.89 7.24
C ILE A 136 -5.09 2.35 5.87
N PHE A 137 -3.78 2.39 5.66
CA PHE A 137 -3.22 2.76 4.36
C PHE A 137 -3.45 1.68 3.29
N TRP A 138 -3.50 0.41 3.69
CA TRP A 138 -3.83 -0.74 2.85
C TRP A 138 -5.23 -0.64 2.23
N GLU A 139 -6.18 -0.28 3.08
CA GLU A 139 -7.57 0.00 2.74
C GLU A 139 -7.68 1.23 1.83
N LEU A 140 -6.91 2.28 2.14
CA LEU A 140 -6.88 3.50 1.33
C LEU A 140 -6.30 3.26 -0.06
N VAL A 141 -5.26 2.42 -0.20
CA VAL A 141 -4.76 1.95 -1.51
C VAL A 141 -5.86 1.21 -2.26
N GLY A 142 -6.64 0.35 -1.59
CA GLY A 142 -7.78 -0.34 -2.18
C GLY A 142 -8.85 0.64 -2.70
N LEU A 143 -9.24 1.63 -1.89
CA LEU A 143 -10.18 2.67 -2.30
C LEU A 143 -9.65 3.50 -3.49
N CYS A 144 -8.39 3.92 -3.43
CA CYS A 144 -7.79 4.70 -4.52
C CYS A 144 -7.73 3.89 -5.82
N SER A 145 -7.39 2.59 -5.74
CA SER A 145 -7.39 1.70 -6.90
C SER A 145 -8.78 1.58 -7.54
N TYR A 146 -9.85 1.49 -6.73
CA TYR A 146 -11.23 1.49 -7.21
C TYR A 146 -11.58 2.78 -7.98
N LEU A 147 -11.22 3.94 -7.41
CA LEU A 147 -11.47 5.24 -8.05
C LEU A 147 -10.68 5.43 -9.35
N LEU A 148 -9.48 4.86 -9.43
CA LEU A 148 -8.58 4.98 -10.58
C LEU A 148 -8.95 3.99 -11.70
N ILE A 149 -9.20 2.72 -11.39
CA ILE A 149 -9.67 1.73 -12.37
C ILE A 149 -11.02 2.17 -12.93
N GLY A 150 -11.94 2.60 -12.06
CA GLY A 150 -13.26 3.12 -12.45
C GLY A 150 -13.22 4.57 -12.95
N HIS A 151 -12.10 5.07 -13.48
CA HIS A 151 -12.02 6.47 -13.91
C HIS A 151 -13.06 6.81 -14.97
N TRP A 152 -13.23 5.94 -15.97
CA TRP A 152 -14.28 6.05 -16.99
C TRP A 152 -15.53 5.28 -16.59
N PHE A 153 -16.05 5.56 -15.38
CA PHE A 153 -17.23 4.94 -14.76
C PHE A 153 -18.51 4.96 -15.61
N GLU A 154 -18.59 5.77 -16.66
CA GLU A 154 -19.71 5.79 -17.61
C GLU A 154 -19.73 4.55 -18.52
N ARG A 155 -18.60 3.82 -18.62
CA ARG A 155 -18.52 2.53 -19.30
C ARG A 155 -18.78 1.42 -18.29
N ASP A 156 -19.77 0.58 -18.59
CA ASP A 156 -20.13 -0.55 -17.73
C ASP A 156 -18.94 -1.49 -17.49
N SER A 157 -18.10 -1.72 -18.51
CA SER A 157 -16.87 -2.53 -18.39
C SER A 157 -15.92 -2.01 -17.31
N ALA A 158 -15.64 -0.71 -17.30
CA ALA A 158 -14.75 -0.08 -16.34
C ALA A 158 -15.34 -0.05 -14.92
N ALA A 159 -16.66 0.17 -14.81
CA ALA A 159 -17.35 0.11 -13.53
C ALA A 159 -17.35 -1.31 -12.94
N ASP A 160 -17.59 -2.33 -13.77
CA ASP A 160 -17.55 -3.74 -13.37
C ASP A 160 -16.13 -4.19 -13.00
N ALA A 161 -15.12 -3.79 -13.78
CA ALA A 161 -13.71 -4.05 -13.48
C ALA A 161 -13.30 -3.45 -12.13
N ALA A 162 -13.67 -2.19 -11.87
CA ALA A 162 -13.38 -1.52 -10.60
C ALA A 162 -14.05 -2.25 -9.43
N LYS A 163 -15.33 -2.61 -9.55
CA LYS A 163 -16.06 -3.38 -8.53
C LYS A 163 -15.40 -4.73 -8.27
N LYS A 164 -15.05 -5.47 -9.32
CA LYS A 164 -14.38 -6.77 -9.21
C LYS A 164 -13.03 -6.64 -8.49
N ALA A 165 -12.23 -5.65 -8.84
CA ALA A 165 -10.97 -5.35 -8.15
C ALA A 165 -11.18 -5.02 -6.68
N PHE A 166 -12.15 -4.15 -6.36
CA PHE A 166 -12.41 -3.76 -4.99
C PHE A 166 -12.87 -4.95 -4.12
N ILE A 167 -13.83 -5.74 -4.61
CA ILE A 167 -14.37 -6.89 -3.89
C ILE A 167 -13.31 -7.98 -3.70
N THR A 168 -12.54 -8.30 -4.74
CA THR A 168 -11.53 -9.37 -4.67
C THR A 168 -10.43 -9.00 -3.68
N ASN A 169 -9.99 -7.74 -3.68
CA ASN A 169 -9.03 -7.25 -2.69
C ASN A 169 -9.61 -7.25 -1.28
N ARG A 170 -10.89 -6.84 -1.12
CA ARG A 170 -11.58 -6.82 0.19
C ARG A 170 -11.61 -8.18 0.87
N ILE A 171 -11.76 -9.26 0.10
CA ILE A 171 -11.74 -10.63 0.64
C ILE A 171 -10.37 -10.94 1.26
N GLY A 172 -9.28 -10.58 0.58
CA GLY A 172 -7.93 -10.71 1.12
C GLY A 172 -7.71 -9.83 2.36
N ASP A 173 -8.20 -8.59 2.31
CA ASP A 173 -8.09 -7.61 3.39
C ASP A 173 -8.81 -8.07 4.66
N PHE A 174 -9.91 -8.82 4.54
CA PHE A 174 -10.58 -9.44 5.68
C PHE A 174 -9.70 -10.50 6.36
N GLY A 175 -9.03 -11.35 5.58
CA GLY A 175 -8.06 -12.30 6.10
C GLY A 175 -6.91 -11.59 6.83
N PHE A 176 -6.37 -10.52 6.22
CA PHE A 176 -5.32 -9.72 6.83
C PHE A 176 -5.74 -9.14 8.17
N MET A 177 -6.95 -8.57 8.25
CA MET A 177 -7.52 -8.05 9.49
C MET A 177 -7.61 -9.12 10.59
N LEU A 178 -8.08 -10.32 10.27
CA LEU A 178 -8.11 -11.44 11.23
C LEU A 178 -6.71 -11.81 11.71
N GLY A 179 -5.72 -11.82 10.80
CA GLY A 179 -4.32 -12.03 11.15
C GLY A 179 -3.80 -11.01 12.17
N ILE A 180 -4.08 -9.72 11.94
CA ILE A 180 -3.73 -8.63 12.87
C ILE A 180 -4.36 -8.85 14.25
N LEU A 181 -5.66 -9.20 14.28
CA LEU A 181 -6.38 -9.46 15.54
C LEU A 181 -5.79 -10.65 16.31
N MET A 182 -5.36 -11.70 15.61
CA MET A 182 -4.69 -12.84 16.23
C MET A 182 -3.32 -12.48 16.81
N VAL A 183 -2.51 -11.69 16.08
CA VAL A 183 -1.23 -11.18 16.60
C VAL A 183 -1.47 -10.37 17.86
N TRP A 184 -2.36 -9.37 17.78
CA TRP A 184 -2.68 -8.51 18.91
C TRP A 184 -3.21 -9.31 20.11
N GLY A 185 -4.11 -10.27 19.89
CA GLY A 185 -4.65 -11.12 20.95
C GLY A 185 -3.59 -11.98 21.67
N ALA A 186 -2.51 -12.37 20.98
CA ALA A 186 -1.42 -13.15 21.56
C ALA A 186 -0.33 -12.28 22.21
N THR A 187 0.05 -11.18 21.57
CA THR A 187 1.21 -10.35 21.99
C THR A 187 0.81 -9.14 22.82
N GLY A 188 -0.45 -8.70 22.75
CA GLY A 188 -0.94 -7.48 23.36
C GLY A 188 -0.56 -6.19 22.61
N SER A 189 0.17 -6.27 21.50
CA SER A 189 0.58 -5.10 20.72
C SER A 189 0.38 -5.28 19.22
N VAL A 190 0.19 -4.16 18.53
CA VAL A 190 0.14 -4.05 17.07
C VAL A 190 1.39 -3.39 16.49
N VAL A 191 2.29 -2.89 17.35
CA VAL A 191 3.54 -2.23 16.99
C VAL A 191 4.62 -3.28 16.76
N PHE A 192 5.35 -3.21 15.64
CA PHE A 192 6.28 -4.26 15.26
C PHE A 192 7.40 -4.47 16.30
N ASP A 193 7.97 -3.39 16.82
CA ASP A 193 9.07 -3.44 17.80
C ASP A 193 8.61 -4.02 19.16
N ASP A 194 7.34 -3.86 19.53
CA ASP A 194 6.77 -4.43 20.75
C ASP A 194 6.38 -5.91 20.58
N ILE A 195 6.05 -6.31 19.35
CA ILE A 195 5.67 -7.69 19.01
C ILE A 195 6.88 -8.63 19.07
N ILE A 196 8.05 -8.18 18.59
CA ILE A 196 9.26 -9.02 18.48
C ILE A 196 9.65 -9.66 19.83
N PRO A 197 9.73 -8.91 20.96
CA PRO A 197 10.01 -9.50 22.28
C PRO A 197 8.95 -10.50 22.76
N GLN A 198 7.70 -10.40 22.28
CA GLN A 198 6.60 -11.28 22.65
C GLN A 198 6.40 -12.44 21.65
N LEU A 199 7.29 -12.59 20.67
CA LEU A 199 7.18 -13.59 19.60
C LEU A 199 7.02 -15.02 20.14
N TRP A 200 7.66 -15.32 21.28
CA TRP A 200 7.56 -16.62 21.96
C TRP A 200 6.12 -17.03 22.28
N ARG A 201 5.21 -16.07 22.52
CA ARG A 201 3.79 -16.35 22.77
C ARG A 201 3.10 -16.93 21.56
N VAL A 202 3.47 -16.46 20.36
CA VAL A 202 2.92 -16.94 19.10
C VAL A 202 3.61 -18.24 18.67
N THR A 203 4.94 -18.32 18.82
CA THR A 203 5.72 -19.50 18.39
C THR A 203 5.56 -20.71 19.30
N SER A 204 5.09 -20.53 20.54
CA SER A 204 4.77 -21.63 21.46
C SER A 204 3.71 -22.60 20.90
N ASN A 205 2.85 -22.13 19.98
CA ASN A 205 1.86 -22.93 19.29
C ASN A 205 2.08 -22.83 17.76
N PRO A 206 2.79 -23.80 17.15
CA PRO A 206 3.12 -23.77 15.72
C PRO A 206 1.89 -23.70 14.81
N THR A 207 0.78 -24.33 15.20
CA THR A 207 -0.48 -24.30 14.42
C THR A 207 -1.07 -22.90 14.43
N PHE A 208 -1.13 -22.27 15.62
CA PHE A 208 -1.63 -20.90 15.77
C PHE A 208 -0.80 -19.91 14.96
N LEU A 209 0.54 -20.00 15.05
CA LEU A 209 1.44 -19.17 14.26
C LEU A 209 1.20 -19.34 12.75
N THR A 210 1.07 -20.59 12.29
CA THR A 210 0.84 -20.89 10.87
C THR A 210 -0.47 -20.28 10.38
N ILE A 211 -1.57 -20.45 11.13
CA ILE A 211 -2.87 -19.84 10.79
C ILE A 211 -2.75 -18.31 10.77
N CYS A 212 -2.08 -17.72 11.77
CA CYS A 212 -1.88 -16.27 11.86
C CYS A 212 -1.11 -15.73 10.65
N VAL A 213 0.01 -16.36 10.28
CA VAL A 213 0.81 -15.97 9.11
C VAL A 213 0.03 -16.14 7.82
N LEU A 214 -0.72 -17.24 7.66
CA LEU A 214 -1.54 -17.46 6.46
C LEU A 214 -2.67 -16.43 6.33
N LEU A 215 -3.30 -16.02 7.44
CA LEU A 215 -4.30 -14.96 7.45
C LEU A 215 -3.69 -13.61 7.07
N ILE A 216 -2.51 -13.26 7.59
CA ILE A 216 -1.77 -12.08 7.15
C ILE A 216 -1.45 -12.19 5.64
N PHE A 217 -1.02 -13.36 5.19
CA PHE A 217 -0.70 -13.64 3.80
C PHE A 217 -1.92 -13.51 2.87
N CYS A 218 -3.15 -13.78 3.32
CA CYS A 218 -4.36 -13.52 2.52
C CYS A 218 -4.44 -12.07 2.01
N GLY A 219 -3.99 -11.09 2.80
CA GLY A 219 -3.88 -9.70 2.36
C GLY A 219 -2.91 -9.55 1.18
N ALA A 220 -1.73 -10.16 1.29
CA ALA A 220 -0.74 -10.17 0.21
C ALA A 220 -1.27 -10.88 -1.04
N VAL A 221 -1.96 -12.02 -0.89
CA VAL A 221 -2.57 -12.75 -2.01
C VAL A 221 -3.57 -11.86 -2.76
N GLY A 222 -4.40 -11.09 -2.03
CA GLY A 222 -5.34 -10.13 -2.60
C GLY A 222 -4.63 -9.01 -3.38
N LYS A 223 -3.84 -8.18 -2.69
CA LYS A 223 -3.22 -6.98 -3.29
C LYS A 223 -2.15 -7.29 -4.35
N SER A 224 -1.45 -8.41 -4.20
CA SER A 224 -0.44 -8.87 -5.19
C SER A 224 -1.03 -9.77 -6.27
N ALA A 225 -2.36 -9.89 -6.35
CA ALA A 225 -3.06 -10.67 -7.36
C ALA A 225 -2.47 -12.09 -7.53
N GLN A 226 -2.20 -12.75 -6.40
CA GLN A 226 -1.73 -14.13 -6.43
C GLN A 226 -2.91 -15.08 -6.60
N PHE A 227 -2.65 -16.29 -7.09
CA PHE A 227 -3.66 -17.35 -7.09
C PHE A 227 -4.17 -17.59 -5.65
N PRO A 228 -5.50 -17.70 -5.43
CA PRO A 228 -6.59 -17.69 -6.41
C PRO A 228 -7.18 -16.30 -6.71
N LEU A 229 -6.81 -15.26 -5.95
CA LEU A 229 -7.37 -13.91 -6.06
C LEU A 229 -6.84 -13.07 -7.23
N HIS A 230 -6.05 -13.65 -8.14
CA HIS A 230 -5.49 -12.99 -9.33
C HIS A 230 -6.51 -12.41 -10.33
N VAL A 231 -7.77 -12.88 -10.28
CA VAL A 231 -8.80 -12.65 -11.32
C VAL A 231 -9.16 -11.19 -11.57
N TRP A 232 -8.85 -10.28 -10.66
CA TRP A 232 -9.13 -8.85 -10.84
C TRP A 232 -8.07 -8.13 -11.67
N LEU A 233 -6.86 -8.68 -11.77
CA LEU A 233 -5.71 -8.00 -12.35
C LEU A 233 -5.84 -7.77 -13.87
N PRO A 234 -6.33 -8.74 -14.68
CA PRO A 234 -6.50 -8.52 -16.12
C PRO A 234 -7.53 -7.42 -16.41
N ASP A 235 -8.64 -7.41 -15.67
CA ASP A 235 -9.73 -6.45 -15.88
C ASP A 235 -9.37 -5.04 -15.40
N ALA A 236 -8.42 -4.92 -14.46
CA ALA A 236 -7.92 -3.62 -14.00
C ALA A 236 -7.27 -2.79 -15.12
N MET A 237 -6.96 -3.40 -16.28
CA MET A 237 -6.45 -2.72 -17.48
C MET A 237 -7.49 -1.83 -18.17
N GLU A 238 -8.76 -1.86 -17.76
CA GLU A 238 -9.77 -0.87 -18.18
C GLU A 238 -9.44 0.56 -17.72
N GLY A 239 -8.61 0.70 -16.68
CA GLY A 239 -8.13 1.98 -16.21
C GLY A 239 -7.16 2.66 -17.19
N PRO A 240 -6.97 3.99 -17.10
CA PRO A 240 -5.95 4.70 -17.87
C PRO A 240 -4.56 4.05 -17.74
N THR A 241 -3.83 3.96 -18.86
CA THR A 241 -2.51 3.29 -18.92
C THR A 241 -1.50 3.72 -17.82
N PRO A 242 -1.41 5.01 -17.41
CA PRO A 242 -0.51 5.38 -16.32
C PRO A 242 -0.88 4.76 -14.96
N ILE A 243 -2.16 4.45 -14.73
CA ILE A 243 -2.61 3.76 -13.51
C ILE A 243 -2.16 2.31 -13.53
N SER A 244 -2.33 1.61 -14.65
CA SER A 244 -1.83 0.24 -14.80
C SER A 244 -0.33 0.19 -14.53
N ALA A 245 0.45 1.13 -15.09
CA ALA A 245 1.87 1.25 -14.79
C ALA A 245 2.15 1.43 -13.29
N LEU A 246 1.36 2.27 -12.59
CA LEU A 246 1.54 2.51 -11.15
C LEU A 246 1.24 1.27 -10.30
N ILE A 247 0.06 0.68 -10.53
CA ILE A 247 -0.48 -0.46 -9.76
C ILE A 247 0.41 -1.69 -9.94
N HIS A 248 0.84 -1.97 -11.18
CA HIS A 248 1.57 -3.20 -11.51
C HIS A 248 3.09 -3.10 -11.34
N ALA A 249 3.71 -1.93 -11.50
CA ALA A 249 5.17 -1.84 -11.45
C ALA A 249 5.72 -1.58 -10.04
N ALA A 250 5.11 -0.66 -9.28
CA ALA A 250 5.79 -0.08 -8.12
C ALA A 250 4.98 -0.07 -6.82
N THR A 251 3.68 -0.33 -6.84
CA THR A 251 2.82 0.03 -5.70
C THR A 251 1.96 -1.12 -5.18
N MET A 252 0.74 -1.30 -5.70
CA MET A 252 -0.27 -2.18 -5.12
C MET A 252 0.21 -3.63 -5.03
N VAL A 253 0.77 -4.16 -6.12
CA VAL A 253 1.30 -5.52 -6.10
C VAL A 253 2.57 -5.67 -5.27
N ALA A 254 3.37 -4.59 -5.16
CA ALA A 254 4.57 -4.56 -4.33
C ALA A 254 4.23 -4.44 -2.84
N ALA A 255 3.08 -3.87 -2.48
CA ALA A 255 2.64 -3.70 -1.09
C ALA A 255 2.46 -5.04 -0.37
N GLY A 256 1.91 -6.05 -1.05
CA GLY A 256 1.82 -7.43 -0.56
C GLY A 256 3.17 -8.01 -0.16
N VAL A 257 4.13 -7.95 -1.09
CA VAL A 257 5.49 -8.44 -0.86
C VAL A 257 6.20 -7.63 0.22
N TYR A 258 6.08 -6.30 0.19
CA TYR A 258 6.64 -5.41 1.19
C TYR A 258 6.15 -5.76 2.60
N MET A 259 4.84 -5.96 2.77
CA MET A 259 4.25 -6.35 4.05
C MET A 259 4.82 -7.69 4.53
N LEU A 260 4.93 -8.70 3.66
CA LEU A 260 5.51 -10.00 4.04
C LEU A 260 6.96 -9.91 4.49
N VAL A 261 7.78 -9.10 3.83
CA VAL A 261 9.17 -8.87 4.25
C VAL A 261 9.21 -8.10 5.56
N ARG A 262 8.35 -7.08 5.73
CA ARG A 262 8.26 -6.27 6.96
C ARG A 262 7.90 -7.11 8.18
N VAL A 263 6.98 -8.06 8.02
CA VAL A 263 6.56 -9.00 9.08
C VAL A 263 7.34 -10.32 9.02
N GLY A 264 8.53 -10.31 8.39
CA GLY A 264 9.37 -11.48 8.21
C GLY A 264 9.72 -12.20 9.53
N PHE A 265 9.74 -11.50 10.66
CA PHE A 265 9.92 -12.10 11.98
C PHE A 265 8.80 -13.09 12.36
N LEU A 266 7.57 -12.91 11.87
CA LEU A 266 6.48 -13.89 12.01
C LEU A 266 6.59 -14.98 10.94
N VAL A 267 6.80 -14.57 9.69
CA VAL A 267 6.79 -15.49 8.53
C VAL A 267 7.91 -16.53 8.64
N GLN A 268 9.13 -16.09 8.98
CA GLN A 268 10.29 -16.98 9.11
C GLN A 268 10.17 -17.96 10.29
N ALA A 269 9.32 -17.65 11.27
CA ALA A 269 9.09 -18.52 12.41
C ALA A 269 8.13 -19.68 12.10
N SER A 270 7.42 -19.68 10.96
CA SER A 270 6.55 -20.78 10.51
C SER A 270 7.03 -21.38 9.18
N PRO A 271 7.72 -22.54 9.22
CA PRO A 271 8.14 -23.27 8.01
C PRO A 271 6.96 -23.70 7.13
N ASP A 272 5.84 -24.10 7.75
CA ASP A 272 4.64 -24.54 7.03
C ASP A 272 4.00 -23.39 6.25
N ALA A 273 3.89 -22.21 6.86
CA ALA A 273 3.38 -21.03 6.16
C ALA A 273 4.30 -20.61 5.00
N LEU A 274 5.63 -20.67 5.19
CA LEU A 274 6.60 -20.43 4.11
C LEU A 274 6.41 -21.40 2.94
N CYS A 275 6.16 -22.68 3.22
CA CYS A 275 5.90 -23.67 2.17
C CYS A 275 4.65 -23.32 1.36
N VAL A 276 3.56 -22.93 2.03
CA VAL A 276 2.32 -22.50 1.37
C VAL A 276 2.53 -21.23 0.54
N ILE A 277 3.24 -20.23 1.07
CA ILE A 277 3.59 -19.00 0.34
C ILE A 277 4.39 -19.34 -0.92
N ALA A 278 5.38 -20.23 -0.81
CA ALA A 278 6.18 -20.66 -1.95
C ALA A 278 5.33 -21.36 -3.01
N TRP A 279 4.46 -22.31 -2.63
CA TRP A 279 3.57 -22.99 -3.57
C TRP A 279 2.60 -22.06 -4.28
N ILE A 280 2.01 -21.10 -3.56
CA ILE A 280 1.11 -20.10 -4.15
C ILE A 280 1.88 -19.19 -5.12
N GLY A 281 3.08 -18.75 -4.75
CA GLY A 281 3.95 -17.96 -5.63
C GLY A 281 4.35 -18.72 -6.90
N THR A 282 4.80 -19.97 -6.76
CA THR A 282 5.17 -20.84 -7.89
C THR A 282 3.98 -21.10 -8.80
N THR A 283 2.82 -21.43 -8.24
CA THR A 283 1.59 -21.66 -9.01
C THR A 283 1.19 -20.41 -9.78
N THR A 284 1.21 -19.25 -9.10
CA THR A 284 0.89 -17.97 -9.74
C THR A 284 1.87 -17.66 -10.88
N ALA A 285 3.17 -17.86 -10.68
CA ALA A 285 4.18 -17.60 -11.70
C ALA A 285 4.02 -18.49 -12.93
N VAL A 286 3.85 -19.80 -12.73
CA VAL A 286 3.66 -20.76 -13.83
C VAL A 286 2.35 -20.49 -14.57
N MET A 287 1.25 -20.31 -13.84
CA MET A 287 -0.06 -20.03 -14.42
C MET A 287 -0.05 -18.72 -15.22
N ALA A 288 0.50 -17.64 -14.64
CA ALA A 288 0.58 -16.34 -15.33
C ALA A 288 1.44 -16.43 -16.60
N ALA A 289 2.55 -17.17 -16.57
CA ALA A 289 3.39 -17.39 -17.75
C ALA A 289 2.65 -18.13 -18.86
N LEU A 290 1.86 -19.15 -18.53
CA LEU A 290 1.08 -19.94 -19.50
C LEU A 290 -0.14 -19.19 -20.06
N ILE A 291 -0.72 -18.26 -19.30
CA ILE A 291 -1.83 -17.41 -19.77
C ILE A 291 -1.31 -16.28 -20.67
N ALA A 292 -0.10 -15.79 -20.41
CA ALA A 292 0.49 -14.68 -21.16
C ALA A 292 1.04 -15.06 -22.54
N THR A 293 1.26 -16.35 -22.80
CA THR A 293 1.65 -16.91 -24.10
C THR A 293 0.46 -17.14 -25.01
#